data_AF-A0A526TGC2-F1
#
_entry.id   AF-A0A526TGC2-F1
#
_cell.length_a   1.000
_cell.length_b   1.000
_cell.length_c   1.000
_cell.angle_alpha   90.00
_cell.angle_beta   90.00
_cell.angle_gamma   90.00
#
_symmetry.space_group_name_H-M   'P 1'
#
loop_
_entity.id
_entity.type
_entity.pdbx_description
1 polymer ?
#
loop_
_entity_poly.entity_id
_entity_poly.type
_entity_poly.pdbx_seq_one_letter_code
_entity_poly.pdbx_strand_id
1 'polypeptide(L)'
;VPELGAQAETDVNGQVSILENAVASNPAAIVIAPTEFKALGKPIDEAAAKVKVIGIDSGADSKAFTSFLTTDNVQGGRVAADGLAAAIGAANGGKIEGDVALITNAPGAGSLEQRKQGFT
;
A
#
# COMPACT_ATOMS: atom_id res chain seq x y z
N VAL A 1 -5.46 22.05 3.98
CA VAL A 1 -5.18 20.81 4.74
C VAL A 1 -3.69 20.54 4.59
N PRO A 2 -2.91 20.29 5.65
CA PRO A 2 -1.48 20.01 5.52
C PRO A 2 -1.28 18.65 4.82
N GLU A 3 -0.32 18.59 3.90
CA GLU A 3 0.12 17.38 3.22
C GLU A 3 1.53 17.04 3.71
N LEU A 4 1.70 15.83 4.27
CA LEU A 4 2.92 15.42 4.93
C LEU A 4 3.36 14.07 4.37
N GLY A 5 4.65 13.93 4.11
CA GLY A 5 5.25 12.70 3.59
C GLY A 5 6.62 12.47 4.20
N ALA A 6 6.98 11.21 4.42
CA ALA A 6 8.33 10.83 4.78
C ALA A 6 9.30 11.17 3.64
N GLN A 7 10.61 11.21 3.92
CA GLN A 7 11.60 11.57 2.91
C GLN A 7 11.68 10.56 1.75
N ALA A 8 11.35 9.30 2.02
CA ALA A 8 11.28 8.22 1.05
C ALA A 8 10.20 7.20 1.45
N GLU A 9 9.73 6.38 0.50
CA GLU A 9 8.78 5.29 0.82
C GLU A 9 9.36 4.28 1.81
N THR A 10 10.68 4.13 1.84
CA THR A 10 11.38 3.24 2.80
C THR A 10 11.58 3.87 4.17
N ASP A 11 11.27 5.16 4.35
CA ASP A 11 11.40 5.89 5.62
C ASP A 11 10.17 5.67 6.50
N VAL A 12 10.04 4.43 6.98
CA VAL A 12 8.93 3.98 7.85
C VAL A 12 8.89 4.79 9.15
N ASN A 13 10.05 4.99 9.79
CA ASN A 13 10.13 5.75 11.04
C ASN A 13 9.74 7.22 10.84
N GLY A 14 10.14 7.83 9.71
CA GLY A 14 9.71 9.17 9.35
C GLY A 14 8.19 9.29 9.23
N GLN A 15 7.53 8.31 8.61
CA GLN A 15 6.07 8.29 8.53
C GLN A 15 5.41 8.13 9.92
N VAL A 16 5.96 7.29 10.79
CA VAL A 16 5.49 7.14 12.18
C VAL A 16 5.58 8.46 12.93
N SER A 17 6.73 9.13 12.90
CA SER A 17 6.89 10.43 13.56
C SER A 17 5.96 11.50 12.99
N ILE A 18 5.71 11.50 11.67
CA ILE A 18 4.72 12.40 11.05
C ILE A 18 3.31 12.13 11.58
N LEU A 19 2.90 10.85 11.68
CA LEU A 19 1.59 10.47 12.19
C LEU A 19 1.41 10.92 13.65
N GLU A 20 2.39 10.64 14.52
CA GLU A 20 2.36 11.02 15.93
C GLU A 20 2.24 12.54 16.11
N ASN A 21 3.01 13.32 15.34
CA ASN A 21 2.96 14.78 15.35
C ASN A 21 1.61 15.31 14.81
N ALA A 22 1.07 14.69 13.76
CA ALA A 22 -0.24 15.05 13.23
C ALA A 22 -1.33 14.83 14.27
N VAL A 23 -1.31 13.70 14.99
CA VAL A 23 -2.24 13.40 16.09
C VAL A 23 -2.16 14.45 17.20
N ALA A 24 -0.96 14.93 17.53
CA ALA A 24 -0.77 15.95 18.58
C ALA A 24 -1.46 17.30 18.28
N SER A 25 -1.71 17.60 17.00
CA SER A 25 -2.48 18.79 16.60
C SER A 25 -4.01 18.65 16.78
N ASN A 26 -4.47 17.48 17.23
CA ASN A 26 -5.88 17.13 17.46
C ASN A 26 -6.81 17.46 16.27
N PRO A 27 -6.49 16.99 15.05
CA PRO A 27 -7.31 17.26 13.87
C PRO A 27 -8.63 16.47 13.91
N ALA A 28 -9.59 16.87 13.08
CA ALA A 28 -10.87 16.16 12.97
C ALA A 28 -10.72 14.73 12.41
N ALA A 29 -9.75 14.52 11.51
CA ALA A 29 -9.39 13.23 10.96
C ALA A 29 -7.96 13.27 10.39
N ILE A 30 -7.35 12.10 10.24
CA ILE A 30 -6.11 11.87 9.51
C ILE A 30 -6.40 10.91 8.36
N VAL A 31 -5.92 11.24 7.17
CA VAL A 31 -5.94 10.36 6.00
C VAL A 31 -4.51 9.87 5.79
N ILE A 32 -4.30 8.55 5.71
CA ILE A 32 -2.95 7.98 5.67
C ILE A 32 -2.85 6.85 4.63
N ALA A 33 -1.75 6.86 3.88
CA ALA A 33 -1.27 5.74 3.05
C ALA A 33 -0.03 5.12 3.72
N PRO A 34 -0.19 4.06 4.54
CA PRO A 34 0.90 3.34 5.17
C PRO A 34 2.01 2.89 4.19
N THR A 35 3.27 3.18 4.52
CA THR A 35 4.43 2.75 3.71
C THR A 35 4.83 1.30 3.96
N GLU A 36 4.58 0.75 5.16
CA GLU A 36 4.89 -0.63 5.50
C GLU A 36 3.77 -1.23 6.35
N PHE A 37 3.33 -2.43 5.99
CA PHE A 37 2.11 -3.03 6.52
C PHE A 37 2.20 -3.29 8.03
N LYS A 38 3.26 -3.94 8.49
CA LYS A 38 3.38 -4.37 9.90
C LYS A 38 3.74 -3.21 10.82
N ALA A 39 4.72 -2.41 10.43
CA ALA A 39 5.32 -1.37 11.26
C ALA A 39 4.35 -0.22 11.54
N LEU A 40 3.43 0.09 10.62
CA LEU A 40 2.43 1.14 10.80
C LEU A 40 1.18 0.67 11.55
N GLY A 41 0.99 -0.64 11.77
CA GLY A 41 -0.19 -1.18 12.45
C GLY A 41 -0.41 -0.59 13.84
N LYS A 42 0.56 -0.77 14.74
CA LYS A 42 0.49 -0.25 16.12
C LYS A 42 0.40 1.29 16.20
N PRO A 43 1.22 2.07 15.47
CA PRO A 43 1.07 3.53 15.42
C PRO A 43 -0.33 3.99 15.00
N ILE A 44 -0.96 3.28 14.05
CA ILE A 44 -2.32 3.60 13.60
C ILE A 44 -3.35 3.26 14.66
N ASP A 45 -3.22 2.13 15.36
CA ASP A 45 -4.10 1.79 16.49
C ASP A 45 -4.05 2.87 17.59
N GLU A 46 -2.85 3.36 17.91
CA GLU A 46 -2.63 4.43 18.90
C GLU A 46 -3.20 5.77 18.44
N ALA A 47 -3.07 6.10 17.15
CA ALA A 47 -3.66 7.31 16.57
C ALA A 47 -5.20 7.25 16.57
N ALA A 48 -5.77 6.09 16.21
CA ALA A 48 -7.20 5.87 16.10
C ALA A 48 -7.93 5.97 17.46
N ALA A 49 -7.22 5.76 18.57
CA ALA A 49 -7.75 5.99 19.91
C ALA A 49 -8.02 7.48 20.22
N LYS A 50 -7.45 8.41 19.45
CA LYS A 50 -7.52 9.86 19.69
C LYS A 50 -8.21 10.62 18.55
N VAL A 51 -7.98 10.19 17.32
CA VAL A 51 -8.38 10.88 16.09
C VAL A 51 -8.96 9.87 15.11
N LYS A 52 -9.96 10.25 14.29
CA LYS A 52 -10.46 9.37 13.23
C LYS A 52 -9.36 9.15 12.18
N VAL A 53 -8.99 7.89 11.93
CA VAL A 53 -8.00 7.54 10.91
C VAL A 53 -8.69 6.91 9.71
N ILE A 54 -8.46 7.48 8.52
CA ILE A 54 -8.96 6.99 7.24
C ILE A 54 -7.76 6.43 6.46
N GLY A 55 -7.82 5.16 6.09
CA GLY A 55 -6.77 4.54 5.29
C GLY A 55 -7.03 4.75 3.80
N ILE A 56 -5.97 5.00 3.03
CA ILE A 56 -6.03 5.08 1.58
C ILE A 56 -4.87 4.31 0.94
N ASP A 57 -5.05 3.89 -0.31
CA ASP A 57 -4.01 3.29 -1.18
C ASP A 57 -3.40 1.98 -0.64
N SER A 58 -2.61 2.04 0.42
CA SER A 58 -1.83 0.93 0.97
C SER A 58 -2.25 0.61 2.41
N GLY A 59 -2.36 -0.68 2.75
CA GLY A 59 -2.84 -1.13 4.07
C GLY A 59 -1.77 -1.17 5.16
N ALA A 60 -2.23 -1.25 6.41
CA ALA A 60 -1.43 -1.60 7.58
C ALA A 60 -2.10 -2.74 8.37
N ASP A 61 -1.35 -3.40 9.25
CA ASP A 61 -1.81 -4.42 10.18
C ASP A 61 -2.61 -3.78 11.33
N SER A 62 -3.74 -3.18 10.97
CA SER A 62 -4.65 -2.52 11.88
C SER A 62 -6.08 -2.65 11.36
N LYS A 63 -7.02 -2.81 12.30
CA LYS A 63 -8.46 -2.77 12.05
C LYS A 63 -9.11 -1.48 12.52
N ALA A 64 -8.31 -0.52 13.00
CA ALA A 64 -8.79 0.68 13.66
C ALA A 64 -9.16 1.82 12.68
N PHE A 65 -9.01 1.59 11.37
CA PHE A 65 -9.45 2.54 10.35
C PHE A 65 -10.96 2.77 10.42
N THR A 66 -11.37 4.04 10.44
CA THR A 66 -12.77 4.45 10.36
C THR A 66 -13.37 4.12 8.99
N SER A 67 -12.57 4.26 7.94
CA SER A 67 -12.90 3.89 6.56
C SER A 67 -11.60 3.60 5.81
N PHE A 68 -11.71 2.83 4.74
CA PHE A 68 -10.56 2.49 3.89
C PHE A 68 -10.93 2.59 2.41
N LEU A 69 -10.17 3.38 1.65
CA LEU A 69 -10.35 3.51 0.20
C LEU A 69 -9.10 3.00 -0.53
N THR A 70 -9.22 1.87 -1.22
CA THR A 70 -8.10 1.28 -1.94
C THR A 70 -8.54 0.58 -3.21
N THR A 71 -7.57 0.35 -4.08
CA THR A 71 -7.70 -0.54 -5.22
C THR A 71 -7.81 -1.98 -4.72
N ASP A 72 -8.58 -2.83 -5.40
CA ASP A 72 -8.41 -4.27 -5.24
C ASP A 72 -7.04 -4.66 -5.85
N ASN A 73 -6.00 -4.58 -5.03
CA ASN A 73 -4.62 -4.77 -5.47
C ASN A 73 -4.36 -6.20 -5.94
N VAL A 74 -5.05 -7.19 -5.38
CA VAL A 74 -4.95 -8.58 -5.83
C VAL A 74 -5.56 -8.70 -7.23
N GLN A 75 -6.74 -8.13 -7.46
CA GLN A 75 -7.30 -8.09 -8.80
C GLN A 75 -6.43 -7.28 -9.78
N GLY A 76 -5.83 -6.18 -9.34
CA GLY A 76 -4.87 -5.40 -10.12
C GLY A 76 -3.66 -6.24 -10.56
N GLY A 77 -3.14 -7.07 -9.66
CA GLY A 77 -2.09 -8.04 -9.97
C GLY A 77 -2.51 -9.06 -11.03
N ARG A 78 -3.72 -9.63 -10.93
CA ARG A 78 -4.25 -10.58 -11.92
C ARG A 78 -4.39 -9.96 -13.30
N VAL A 79 -4.96 -8.75 -13.36
CA VAL A 79 -5.11 -8.01 -14.62
C VAL A 79 -3.75 -7.74 -15.28
N ALA A 80 -2.72 -7.44 -14.47
CA ALA A 80 -1.36 -7.26 -14.98
C ALA A 80 -0.76 -8.57 -15.53
N ALA A 81 -0.97 -9.70 -14.84
CA ALA A 81 -0.52 -11.01 -15.31
C ALA A 81 -1.23 -11.42 -16.62
N ASP A 82 -2.54 -11.25 -16.70
CA ASP A 82 -3.34 -11.52 -17.91
C ASP A 82 -2.85 -10.67 -19.09
N GLY A 83 -2.59 -9.38 -18.84
CA GLY A 83 -2.06 -8.45 -19.85
C GLY A 83 -0.68 -8.87 -20.35
N LEU A 84 0.22 -9.28 -19.46
CA LEU A 84 1.54 -9.77 -19.83
C LEU A 84 1.46 -11.08 -20.62
N ALA A 85 0.65 -12.04 -20.19
CA ALA A 85 0.44 -13.30 -20.88
C ALA A 85 -0.08 -13.08 -22.32
N ALA A 86 -1.04 -12.16 -22.50
CA ALA A 86 -1.54 -11.78 -23.81
C ALA A 86 -0.44 -11.15 -24.69
N ALA A 87 0.39 -10.27 -24.12
CA ALA A 87 1.50 -9.65 -24.84
C ALA A 87 2.57 -10.68 -25.28
N ILE A 88 2.91 -11.64 -24.41
CA ILE A 88 3.82 -12.75 -24.73
C ILE A 88 3.23 -13.59 -25.86
N GLY A 89 1.97 -13.99 -25.76
CA GLY A 89 1.28 -14.75 -26.81
C GLY A 89 1.30 -14.02 -28.16
N ALA A 90 1.01 -12.71 -28.17
CA ALA A 90 1.06 -11.90 -29.38
C ALA A 90 2.48 -11.81 -29.98
N ALA A 91 3.51 -11.73 -29.15
CA ALA A 91 4.90 -11.68 -29.57
C ALA A 91 5.49 -13.05 -29.98
N ASN A 92 4.95 -14.16 -29.46
CA ASN A 92 5.49 -15.51 -29.61
C ASN A 92 4.53 -16.46 -30.38
N GLY A 93 3.85 -15.96 -31.41
CA GLY A 93 3.05 -16.77 -32.32
C GLY A 93 1.92 -17.56 -31.64
N GLY A 94 1.36 -17.03 -30.54
CA GLY A 94 0.30 -17.64 -29.75
C GLY A 94 0.79 -18.46 -28.55
N LYS A 95 2.09 -18.63 -28.35
CA LYS A 95 2.63 -19.35 -27.19
C LYS A 95 2.81 -18.43 -26.00
N ILE A 96 2.28 -18.84 -24.84
CA ILE A 96 2.43 -18.13 -23.57
C ILE A 96 3.52 -18.86 -22.75
N GLU A 97 4.79 -18.64 -23.13
CA GLU A 97 5.96 -19.25 -22.49
C GLU A 97 7.15 -18.27 -22.49
N GLY A 98 7.98 -18.32 -21.45
CA GLY A 98 9.16 -17.48 -21.31
C GLY A 98 9.46 -17.13 -19.86
N ASP A 99 10.66 -16.61 -19.62
CA ASP A 99 11.07 -16.14 -18.30
C ASP A 99 10.49 -14.75 -18.01
N VAL A 100 9.90 -14.58 -16.82
CA VAL A 100 9.32 -13.32 -16.36
C VAL A 100 10.02 -12.88 -15.08
N ALA A 101 10.46 -11.62 -15.04
CA ALA A 101 10.98 -10.99 -13.84
C ALA A 101 9.91 -10.06 -13.23
N LEU A 102 9.67 -10.19 -11.93
CA LEU A 102 8.81 -9.29 -11.16
C LEU A 102 9.69 -8.31 -10.38
N ILE A 103 9.50 -7.01 -10.61
CA ILE A 103 10.22 -5.94 -9.91
C ILE A 103 9.20 -5.14 -9.09
N THR A 104 9.49 -4.94 -7.80
CA THR A 104 8.67 -4.15 -6.87
C THR A 104 9.49 -2.98 -6.32
N ASN A 105 8.84 -1.98 -5.71
CA ASN A 105 9.53 -0.81 -5.14
C ASN A 105 9.94 -1.03 -3.68
N ALA A 106 8.98 -0.95 -2.75
CA ALA A 106 9.24 -1.04 -1.31
C ALA A 106 8.77 -2.41 -0.74
N PRO A 107 9.66 -3.21 -0.11
CA PRO A 107 9.27 -4.47 0.50
C PRO A 107 8.35 -4.22 1.70
N GLY A 108 7.30 -5.05 1.85
CA GLY A 108 6.38 -4.94 2.98
C GLY A 108 5.29 -3.87 2.84
N ALA A 109 5.30 -3.08 1.76
CA ALA A 109 4.18 -2.22 1.43
C ALA A 109 2.95 -3.06 1.07
N GLY A 110 1.83 -2.89 1.81
CA GLY A 110 0.68 -3.78 1.72
C GLY A 110 0.06 -3.89 0.32
N SER A 111 -0.01 -2.78 -0.42
CA SER A 111 -0.54 -2.76 -1.79
C SER A 111 0.37 -3.52 -2.77
N LEU A 112 1.70 -3.40 -2.62
CA LEU A 112 2.67 -4.06 -3.49
C LEU A 112 2.69 -5.57 -3.26
N GLU A 113 2.64 -6.01 -2.00
CA GLU A 113 2.55 -7.44 -1.69
C GLU A 113 1.25 -8.05 -2.22
N GLN A 114 0.13 -7.33 -2.17
CA GLN A 114 -1.14 -7.77 -2.74
C GLN A 114 -1.11 -7.83 -4.28
N ARG A 115 -0.49 -6.86 -4.96
CA ARG A 115 -0.31 -6.89 -6.42
C ARG A 115 0.57 -8.06 -6.85
N LYS A 116 1.67 -8.29 -6.12
CA LYS A 116 2.53 -9.45 -6.32
C LYS A 116 1.75 -10.75 -6.15
N GLN A 117 0.97 -10.89 -5.07
CA GLN A 117 0.09 -12.05 -4.85
C GLN A 117 -0.92 -12.22 -5.99
N GLY A 118 -1.50 -11.14 -6.50
CA GLY A 118 -2.44 -11.20 -7.62
C GLY A 118 -1.78 -11.63 -8.93
N PHE A 119 -0.52 -11.25 -9.12
CA PHE A 119 0.24 -11.53 -10.33
C PHE A 119 0.73 -12.98 -10.42
N THR A 120 1.07 -13.59 -9.27
CA THR A 120 1.66 -14.94 -9.17
C THR A 120 0.70 -15.97 -8.63
#